data_AF-A0A0Q7WEX6-F1
#
_entry.id   AF-A0A0Q7WEX6-F1
#
_cell.length_a   1.000
_cell.length_b   1.000
_cell.length_c   1.000
_cell.angle_alpha   90.00
_cell.angle_beta   90.00
_cell.angle_gamma   90.00
#
_symmetry.space_group_name_H-M   'P 1'
#
loop_
_entity.id
_entity.type
_entity.pdbx_description
1 polymer ?
#
loop_
_entity_poly.entity_id
_entity_poly.type
_entity_poly.pdbx_seq_one_letter_code
_entity_poly.pdbx_strand_id
1 'polypeptide(L)'
;MTEMKRRDADGDLNVGFCELTPTQLKVLEGVNSGRLNKQIAFDLGIAEATVKAHMTAVMRKLNVHNRTQAAIAARMMSFGTRAEAQ
;
A
#
# COMPACT_ATOMS: atom_id res chain seq x y z
N MET A 1 32.98 -11.43 -5.72
CA MET A 1 32.21 -11.39 -4.46
C MET A 1 31.30 -10.17 -4.48
N THR A 2 30.07 -10.35 -4.97
CA THR A 2 28.95 -9.46 -4.62
C THR A 2 27.78 -10.41 -4.44
N GLU A 3 27.52 -10.78 -3.19
CA GLU A 3 26.33 -11.54 -2.81
C GLU A 3 25.11 -10.76 -3.26
N MET A 4 24.55 -11.17 -4.40
CA MET A 4 23.28 -10.71 -4.90
C MET A 4 22.22 -11.36 -4.02
N LYS A 5 21.99 -10.74 -2.87
CA LYS A 5 20.99 -11.12 -1.87
C LYS A 5 19.64 -11.20 -2.59
N ARG A 6 19.25 -12.42 -2.97
CA ARG A 6 17.89 -12.79 -3.38
C ARG A 6 17.01 -12.45 -2.17
N ARG A 7 16.52 -11.21 -2.09
CA ARG A 7 15.66 -10.76 -1.01
C ARG A 7 14.22 -11.10 -1.38
N ASP A 8 13.75 -12.17 -0.75
CA ASP A 8 12.44 -12.29 -0.11
C ASP A 8 11.26 -12.03 -1.05
N ALA A 9 10.89 -13.07 -1.81
CA ALA A 9 9.79 -13.06 -2.77
C ALA A 9 8.41 -13.31 -2.15
N ASP A 10 8.31 -13.73 -0.88
CA ASP A 10 7.02 -14.08 -0.27
C ASP A 10 6.93 -13.46 1.11
N GLY A 11 6.67 -12.15 1.15
CA GLY A 11 6.17 -11.53 2.37
C GLY A 11 4.76 -12.06 2.60
N ASP A 12 4.58 -12.89 3.63
CA ASP A 12 3.27 -13.27 4.18
C ASP A 12 2.43 -11.99 4.29
N LEU A 13 1.47 -11.83 3.36
CA LEU A 13 0.56 -10.69 3.34
C LEU A 13 -0.40 -10.89 4.51
N ASN A 14 0.01 -10.47 5.71
CA ASN A 14 -0.87 -10.46 6.88
C ASN A 14 -1.88 -9.31 6.69
N VAL A 15 -2.95 -9.62 5.98
CA VAL A 15 -3.94 -8.64 5.48
C VAL A 15 -4.94 -8.24 6.55
N GLY A 16 -4.47 -7.49 7.54
CA GLY A 16 -5.33 -6.83 8.51
C GLY A 16 -5.75 -5.43 8.05
N PHE A 17 -6.82 -5.28 7.25
CA PHE A 17 -7.46 -3.97 7.02
C PHE A 17 -7.76 -3.24 8.34
N CYS A 18 -8.03 -4.00 9.41
CA CYS A 18 -8.33 -3.50 10.75
C CYS A 18 -7.19 -2.65 11.35
N GLU A 19 -5.95 -2.80 10.90
CA GLU A 19 -4.84 -2.04 11.45
C GLU A 19 -4.56 -0.73 10.69
N LEU A 20 -5.07 -0.54 9.47
CA LEU A 20 -4.83 0.68 8.70
C LEU A 20 -5.76 1.81 9.14
N THR A 21 -5.20 3.01 9.29
CA THR A 21 -6.03 4.20 9.56
C THR A 21 -6.80 4.61 8.30
N PRO A 22 -7.90 5.38 8.41
CA PRO A 22 -8.66 5.85 7.26
C PRO A 22 -7.80 6.60 6.22
N THR A 23 -6.84 7.41 6.67
CA THR A 23 -5.91 8.11 5.78
C THR A 23 -4.94 7.16 5.10
N GLN A 24 -4.45 6.14 5.81
CA GLN A 24 -3.59 5.10 5.24
C GLN A 24 -4.31 4.29 4.16
N LEU A 25 -5.59 3.98 4.36
CA LEU A 25 -6.44 3.32 3.37
C LEU A 25 -6.60 4.17 2.11
N LYS A 26 -6.93 5.46 2.25
CA LYS A 26 -7.05 6.38 1.10
C LYS A 26 -5.74 6.51 0.32
N VAL A 27 -4.60 6.59 1.02
CA VAL A 27 -3.28 6.60 0.37
C VAL A 27 -3.05 5.30 -0.40
N LEU A 28 -3.34 4.16 0.22
CA LEU A 28 -3.18 2.84 -0.39
C LEU A 28 -4.09 2.64 -1.61
N GLU A 29 -5.32 3.13 -1.57
CA GLU A 29 -6.26 3.15 -2.71
C GLU A 29 -5.73 3.99 -3.88
N GLY A 30 -5.18 5.17 -3.58
CA GLY A 30 -4.49 5.99 -4.58
C GLY A 30 -3.30 5.26 -5.21
N VAL A 31 -2.54 4.51 -4.41
CA VAL A 31 -1.43 3.68 -4.89
C VAL A 31 -1.93 2.55 -5.79
N ASN A 32 -2.98 1.84 -5.39
CA ASN A 32 -3.63 0.78 -6.17
C ASN A 32 -4.12 1.31 -7.53
N SER A 33 -4.61 2.55 -7.56
CA SER A 33 -5.03 3.26 -8.78
C SER A 33 -3.86 3.81 -9.61
N GLY A 34 -2.61 3.53 -9.25
CA GLY A 34 -1.43 3.98 -10.00
C GLY A 34 -1.09 5.47 -9.84
N ARG A 35 -1.69 6.17 -8.88
CA ARG A 35 -1.55 7.62 -8.73
C ARG A 35 -0.22 8.02 -8.09
N LEU A 36 0.36 9.13 -8.52
CA LEU A 36 1.59 9.66 -7.94
C LEU A 36 1.36 10.23 -6.53
N ASN A 37 2.38 10.24 -5.67
CA ASN A 37 2.27 10.83 -4.32
C ASN A 37 1.80 12.28 -4.36
N LYS A 38 2.23 13.06 -5.37
CA LYS A 38 1.78 14.44 -5.58
C LYS A 38 0.28 14.54 -5.89
N GLN A 39 -0.27 13.59 -6.65
CA GLN A 39 -1.71 13.53 -6.96
C GLN A 39 -2.53 13.06 -5.75
N ILE A 40 -2.00 12.12 -4.96
CA ILE A 40 -2.66 11.67 -3.72
C ILE A 40 -2.64 12.81 -2.68
N ALA A 41 -1.52 13.52 -2.57
CA ALA A 41 -1.36 14.68 -1.69
C ALA A 41 -2.37 15.78 -2.01
N PHE A 42 -2.52 16.10 -3.31
CA PHE A 42 -3.49 17.06 -3.79
C PHE A 42 -4.92 16.68 -3.41
N ASP A 43 -5.33 15.43 -3.67
CA ASP A 43 -6.69 14.97 -3.37
C ASP A 43 -7.01 14.89 -1.88
N LEU A 44 -6.00 14.59 -1.05
CA LEU A 44 -6.17 14.52 0.39
C LEU A 44 -5.95 15.85 1.10
N GLY A 45 -5.53 16.90 0.38
CA GLY A 45 -5.22 18.22 0.96
C GLY A 45 -4.04 18.19 1.94
N ILE A 46 -3.05 17.31 1.72
CA ILE A 46 -1.88 17.15 2.59
C ILE A 46 -0.58 17.32 1.80
N ALA A 47 0.56 17.45 2.50
CA ALA A 47 1.86 17.51 1.84
C ALA A 47 2.28 16.14 1.25
N GLU A 48 3.05 16.15 0.16
CA GLU A 48 3.62 14.93 -0.45
C GLU A 48 4.50 14.15 0.55
N ALA A 49 5.24 14.85 1.41
CA ALA A 49 6.02 14.24 2.48
C ALA A 49 5.14 13.45 3.46
N THR A 50 3.93 13.93 3.75
CA THR A 50 2.94 13.25 4.60
C THR A 50 2.43 11.98 3.92
N VAL A 51 2.19 12.01 2.60
CA VAL A 51 1.85 10.79 1.84
C VAL A 51 2.98 9.76 1.93
N LYS A 52 4.25 10.18 1.80
CA LYS A 52 5.41 9.29 1.96
C LYS A 52 5.45 8.67 3.36
N ALA A 53 5.21 9.44 4.41
CA ALA A 53 5.15 8.94 5.78
C ALA A 53 4.02 7.91 5.97
N HIS A 54 2.81 8.18 5.44
CA HIS A 54 1.72 7.20 5.44
C HIS A 54 2.09 5.94 4.67
N MET A 55 2.74 6.07 3.50
CA MET A 55 3.18 4.94 2.70
C MET A 55 4.17 4.06 3.46
N THR A 56 5.16 4.64 4.15
CA THR A 56 6.10 3.89 4.99
C THR A 56 5.38 3.13 6.10
N ALA A 57 4.41 3.76 6.76
CA ALA A 57 3.62 3.10 7.80
C ALA A 57 2.75 1.97 7.25
N VAL A 58 2.14 2.16 6.07
CA VAL A 58 1.36 1.12 5.37
C VAL A 58 2.25 -0.06 5.01
N MET A 59 3.40 0.19 4.39
CA MET A 59 4.34 -0.87 4.00
C MET A 59 4.81 -1.69 5.21
N ARG A 60 5.07 -1.04 6.35
CA ARG A 60 5.40 -1.72 7.61
C ARG A 60 4.27 -2.60 8.13
N LYS A 61 3.02 -2.12 8.07
CA LYS A 61 1.83 -2.88 8.54
C LYS A 61 1.50 -4.06 7.63
N LEU A 62 1.68 -3.88 6.32
CA LEU A 62 1.43 -4.92 5.32
C LEU A 62 2.61 -5.89 5.14
N ASN A 63 3.71 -5.67 5.85
CA ASN A 63 4.97 -6.43 5.72
C ASN A 63 5.50 -6.48 4.26
N VAL A 64 5.42 -5.35 3.56
CA VAL A 64 5.92 -5.20 2.18
C VAL A 64 7.06 -4.20 2.11
N HIS A 65 7.91 -4.36 1.09
CA HIS A 65 9.18 -3.63 0.99
C HIS A 65 9.16 -2.52 -0.05
N ASN A 66 8.19 -2.54 -0.95
CA ASN A 66 8.10 -1.54 -2.01
C ASN A 66 6.65 -1.20 -2.39
N ARG A 67 6.54 -0.09 -3.12
CA ARG A 67 5.26 0.44 -3.59
C ARG A 67 4.49 -0.56 -4.47
N THR A 68 5.19 -1.30 -5.32
CA THR A 68 4.57 -2.28 -6.21
C THR A 68 3.94 -3.42 -5.42
N GLN A 69 4.64 -3.94 -4.41
CA GLN A 69 4.11 -4.94 -3.48
C GLN A 69 2.91 -4.39 -2.71
N ALA A 70 2.96 -3.14 -2.23
CA ALA A 70 1.82 -2.51 -1.58
C ALA A 70 0.60 -2.36 -2.53
N ALA A 71 0.81 -2.01 -3.80
CA ALA A 71 -0.25 -1.96 -4.80
C ALA A 71 -0.86 -3.33 -5.07
N ILE A 72 -0.03 -4.38 -5.19
CA ILE A 72 -0.48 -5.77 -5.36
C ILE A 72 -1.30 -6.22 -4.14
N ALA A 73 -0.82 -5.94 -2.93
CA ALA A 73 -1.52 -6.25 -1.68
C ALA A 73 -2.90 -5.56 -1.63
N ALA A 74 -2.96 -4.27 -1.97
CA ALA A 74 -4.21 -3.52 -2.05
C ALA A 74 -5.19 -4.11 -3.08
N ARG A 75 -4.69 -4.59 -4.21
CA ARG A 75 -5.49 -5.24 -5.25
C ARG A 75 -6.07 -6.57 -4.76
N MET A 76 -5.24 -7.43 -4.15
CA MET A 76 -5.67 -8.71 -3.57
C MET A 76 -6.74 -8.52 -2.48
N MET A 77 -6.55 -7.50 -1.65
CA MET A 77 -7.51 -7.04 -0.66
C MET A 77 -8.85 -6.57 -1.26
N SER A 78 -8.82 -5.82 -2.36
CA SER A 78 -10.02 -5.28 -3.02
C SER A 78 -10.87 -6.34 -3.72
N PHE A 79 -10.29 -7.50 -4.07
CA PHE A 79 -11.04 -8.62 -4.63
C PHE A 79 -11.90 -9.33 -3.57
N GLY A 80 -11.55 -9.25 -2.28
CA GLY A 80 -12.34 -9.81 -1.18
C GLY A 80 -13.61 -9.02 -0.85
N THR A 81 -13.65 -7.72 -1.15
CA THR A 81 -14.80 -6.83 -0.89
C THR A 81 -15.78 -6.69 -2.06
N ARG A 82 -15.51 -7.34 -3.20
CA ARG A 82 -16.40 -7.32 -4.39
C ARG A 82 -17.26 -8.59 -4.57
N ALA A 83 -17.29 -9.48 -3.57
CA ALA A 83 -18.06 -10.72 -3.64
C ALA A 83 -19.57 -10.58 -3.32
N GLU A 84 -20.07 -9.39 -2.96
CA GLU A 84 -21.49 -9.15 -2.68
C GLU A 84 -22.02 -7.94 -3.47
N ALA A 85 -22.11 -8.08 -4.78
CA ALA A 85 -22.95 -7.21 -5.61
C ALA A 85 -23.27 -7.93 -6.92
N GLN A 86 -24.09 -8.97 -6.83
CA GLN A 86 -25.04 -9.42 -7.86
C GLN A 86 -25.91 -10.55 -7.31
#